data_AF-A0A183U0P7-F1
#
_entry.id   AF-A0A183U0P7-F1
#
_cell.length_a   1.000
_cell.length_b   1.000
_cell.length_c   1.000
_cell.angle_alpha   90.00
_cell.angle_beta   90.00
_cell.angle_gamma   90.00
#
_symmetry.space_group_name_H-M   'P 1'
#
loop_
_entity.id
_entity.type
_entity.pdbx_description
1 polymer ?
#
loop_
_entity_poly.entity_id
_entity_poly.type
_entity_poly.pdbx_seq_one_letter_code
_entity_poly.pdbx_strand_id
1 'polypeptide(L)' 'MGPPGPPGPPGQPGMDGAPGPMGPPGEKGPDGANGPDGQPGPPGPQGQPGKPGERGVCPKYCSIDGGVFFEDGTRR' A
#
# COMPACT_ATOMS: atom_id res chain seq x y z
N MET A 1 -54.47 -14.07 91.87
CA MET A 1 -53.42 -13.96 90.84
C MET A 1 -54.11 -13.61 89.52
N GLY A 2 -53.64 -12.58 88.82
CA GLY A 2 -54.31 -12.05 87.62
C GLY A 2 -53.96 -12.81 86.34
N PRO A 3 -54.71 -12.60 85.25
CA PRO A 3 -54.40 -13.19 83.96
C PRO A 3 -53.04 -12.69 83.43
N PRO A 4 -52.34 -13.47 82.60
CA PRO A 4 -51.15 -13.02 81.91
C PRO A 4 -51.40 -11.75 81.10
N GLY A 5 -50.38 -10.90 81.00
CA GLY A 5 -50.43 -9.72 80.16
C GLY A 5 -50.55 -10.08 78.67
N PRO A 6 -50.97 -9.10 77.83
CA PRO A 6 -51.04 -9.30 76.40
C PRO A 6 -49.64 -9.55 75.81
N PRO A 7 -49.55 -10.23 74.64
CA PRO A 7 -48.31 -10.35 73.90
C PRO A 7 -47.68 -8.98 73.58
N GLY A 8 -46.36 -8.95 73.50
CA GLY A 8 -45.64 -7.76 73.05
C GLY A 8 -45.91 -7.42 71.57
N PRO A 9 -45.61 -6.18 71.15
CA PRO A 9 -45.73 -5.79 69.76
C PRO A 9 -44.75 -6.58 68.87
N PRO A 10 -45.05 -6.71 67.56
CA PRO A 10 -44.12 -7.28 66.60
C PRO A 10 -42.78 -6.53 66.58
N GLY A 11 -41.71 -7.25 66.23
CA GLY A 11 -40.39 -6.65 66.01
C GLY A 11 -40.38 -5.66 64.84
N GLN A 12 -39.35 -4.82 64.81
CA GLN A 12 -39.14 -3.92 63.67
C GLN A 12 -38.77 -4.72 62.41
N PRO A 13 -39.11 -4.21 61.21
CA PRO A 13 -38.63 -4.78 59.96
C PRO A 13 -37.10 -4.88 59.92
N GLY A 14 -36.60 -5.86 59.17
CA GLY A 14 -35.16 -5.95 58.89
C GLY A 14 -34.67 -4.74 58.08
N MET A 15 -33.37 -4.48 58.16
CA MET A 15 -32.71 -3.49 57.34
C MET A 15 -32.65 -3.91 55.87
N ASP A 16 -32.62 -2.93 54.97
CA ASP A 16 -32.50 -3.16 53.53
C ASP A 16 -31.20 -3.91 53.21
N GLY A 17 -31.27 -4.72 52.15
CA GLY A 17 -30.09 -5.43 51.64
C GLY A 17 -29.03 -4.47 51.11
N ALA A 18 -27.77 -4.92 51.12
CA ALA A 18 -26.69 -4.16 50.51
C ALA A 18 -26.91 -3.98 48.99
N PRO A 19 -26.42 -2.87 48.40
CA PRO A 19 -26.41 -2.72 46.95
C PRO A 19 -25.74 -3.89 46.24
N GLY A 20 -26.20 -4.21 45.03
CA GLY A 20 -25.57 -5.21 44.19
C GLY A 20 -24.13 -4.84 43.78
N PRO A 21 -23.33 -5.81 43.32
CA PRO A 21 -21.99 -5.54 42.82
C PRO A 21 -22.01 -4.67 41.56
N MET A 22 -20.89 -4.00 41.30
CA MET A 22 -20.68 -3.27 40.03
C MET A 22 -20.72 -4.25 38.85
N GLY A 23 -21.28 -3.80 37.73
CA GLY A 23 -21.28 -4.57 36.48
C GLY A 23 -19.86 -4.82 35.93
N PRO A 24 -19.72 -5.76 34.98
CA PRO A 24 -18.44 -6.02 34.33
C PRO A 24 -18.00 -4.81 33.47
N PRO A 25 -16.68 -4.67 33.18
CA PRO A 25 -16.19 -3.71 32.20
C PRO A 25 -16.83 -3.92 30.81
N GLY A 26 -16.91 -2.84 30.02
CA GLY A 26 -17.36 -2.91 28.64
C GLY A 26 -16.40 -3.68 27.73
N GLU A 27 -16.89 -4.06 26.54
CA GLU A 27 -16.09 -4.75 25.54
C GLU A 27 -14.96 -3.87 24.97
N LYS A 28 -13.88 -4.50 24.49
CA LYS A 28 -12.81 -3.80 23.77
C LYS A 28 -13.39 -3.17 22.50
N GLY A 29 -12.97 -1.93 22.19
CA GLY A 29 -13.31 -1.29 20.92
C GLY A 29 -12.80 -2.07 19.70
N PRO A 30 -13.36 -1.80 18.50
CA PRO A 30 -12.94 -2.45 17.26
C PRO A 30 -11.48 -2.11 16.92
N ASP A 31 -10.86 -2.98 16.12
CA ASP A 31 -9.52 -2.70 15.59
C ASP A 31 -9.53 -1.48 14.67
N GLY A 32 -8.37 -0.80 14.59
CA GLY A 32 -8.21 0.37 13.72
C GLY A 32 -8.31 0.04 12.23
N ALA A 33 -8.59 1.06 11.42
CA ALA A 33 -8.59 0.91 9.96
C ALA A 33 -7.19 0.52 9.43
N ASN A 34 -7.17 -0.20 8.30
CA ASN A 34 -5.93 -0.49 7.58
C ASN A 34 -5.22 0.82 7.19
N GLY A 35 -3.89 0.79 7.19
CA GLY A 35 -3.08 1.91 6.69
C GLY A 35 -3.30 2.14 5.17
N PRO A 36 -2.92 3.32 4.66
CA PRO A 36 -3.00 3.61 3.24
C PRO A 36 -2.03 2.74 2.43
N ASP A 37 -2.33 2.56 1.14
CA ASP A 37 -1.43 1.89 0.21
C ASP A 37 -0.07 2.60 0.12
N GLY A 38 0.99 1.83 -0.16
CA GLY A 38 2.32 2.36 -0.37
C GLY A 38 2.41 3.26 -1.62
N GLN A 39 3.40 4.16 -1.64
CA GLN A 39 3.65 4.99 -2.81
C GLN A 39 4.07 4.16 -4.03
N PRO A 40 3.75 4.58 -5.26
CA PRO A 40 4.28 3.96 -6.46
C PRO A 40 5.82 3.87 -6.44
N GLY A 41 6.36 2.80 -7.04
CA GLY A 41 7.80 2.65 -7.20
C GLY A 41 8.41 3.75 -8.09
N PRO A 42 9.73 3.99 -8.00
CA PRO A 42 10.41 4.95 -8.88
C PRO A 42 10.33 4.51 -10.35
N PRO A 43 10.47 5.46 -11.30
CA PRO A 43 10.61 5.14 -12.71
C PRO A 43 11.73 4.13 -12.98
N GLY A 44 11.54 3.28 -13.99
CA GLY A 44 12.59 2.36 -14.44
C GLY A 44 13.82 3.09 -15.01
N PRO A 45 14.97 2.40 -15.11
CA PRO A 45 16.19 2.97 -15.67
C PRO A 45 16.01 3.32 -17.15
N GLN A 46 16.81 4.26 -17.66
CA GLN A 46 16.86 4.59 -19.08
C GLN A 46 17.26 3.36 -19.91
N GLY A 47 16.63 3.19 -21.07
CA GLY A 47 16.97 2.14 -22.03
C GLY A 47 18.40 2.27 -22.57
N GLN A 48 18.97 1.15 -23.04
CA GLN A 48 20.31 1.15 -23.63
C GLN A 48 20.36 1.99 -24.92
N PRO A 49 21.51 2.61 -25.25
CA PRO A 49 21.69 3.29 -26.53
C PRO A 49 21.37 2.39 -27.72
N GLY A 50 20.86 3.00 -28.80
CA GLY A 50 20.64 2.30 -30.06
C GLY A 50 21.95 1.75 -30.65
N LYS A 51 21.84 0.68 -31.45
CA LYS A 51 23.00 0.14 -32.18
C LYS A 51 23.52 1.19 -33.18
N PRO A 52 24.84 1.24 -33.44
CA PRO A 52 25.38 2.08 -34.51
C PRO A 52 24.69 1.79 -35.85
N GLY A 53 24.50 2.85 -36.65
CA GLY A 53 23.95 2.72 -38.00
C GLY A 53 24.85 1.87 -38.90
N GLU A 54 24.25 1.17 -39.86
CA GLU A 54 25.02 0.43 -40.87
C GLU A 54 25.90 1.39 -41.67
N ARG A 55 27.11 0.93 -42.03
CA ARG A 55 28.01 1.70 -42.87
C ARG A 55 27.30 1.96 -44.20
N GLY A 56 27.15 3.24 -44.56
CA GLY A 56 26.59 3.62 -45.86
C GLY A 56 27.35 2.92 -46.98
N VAL A 57 26.62 2.23 -47.85
CA VAL A 57 27.19 1.65 -49.06
C VAL A 57 27.64 2.81 -49.93
N CYS A 58 28.95 3.03 -50.02
CA CYS A 58 29.51 3.83 -51.08
C CYS A 58 29.24 3.07 -52.40
N PRO A 59 28.45 3.64 -53.33
CA PRO A 59 28.40 3.07 -54.66
C PRO A 59 29.83 3.06 -55.19
N LYS A 60 30.27 1.94 -55.78
CA LYS A 60 31.62 1.79 -56.33
C LYS A 60 31.98 2.82 -57.41
N TYR A 61 31.05 3.70 -57.77
CA TYR A 61 31.18 4.69 -58.84
C TYR A 61 30.49 6.00 -58.43
N CYS A 62 30.99 6.70 -57.40
CA CYS A 62 30.80 8.15 -57.34
C CYS A 62 31.91 8.76 -58.22
N SER A 63 31.72 8.66 -59.54
CA SER A 63 32.61 9.29 -60.52
C SER A 63 32.39 10.79 -60.45
N ILE A 64 33.28 11.47 -59.71
CA ILE A 64 33.32 12.94 -59.64
C ILE A 64 33.65 13.60 -60.98
N ASP A 65 34.18 12.86 -61.95
CA ASP A 65 34.47 13.44 -63.26
C ASP A 65 34.14 12.42 -64.35
N GLY A 66 33.21 12.78 -65.24
CA GLY A 66 32.66 11.96 -66.32
C GLY A 66 33.67 11.56 -67.40
N GLY A 67 34.67 10.75 -67.03
CA GLY A 67 35.58 10.08 -67.95
C GLY A 67 35.40 8.57 -67.86
N VAL A 68 35.11 7.93 -68.99
CA VAL A 68 35.21 6.48 -69.15
C VAL A 68 36.70 6.12 -69.17
N PHE A 69 37.16 5.39 -68.15
CA PHE A 69 38.51 4.82 -68.13
C PHE A 69 38.46 3.42 -68.74
N PHE A 70 39.30 3.20 -69.75
CA PHE A 70 39.64 1.85 -70.20
C PHE A 70 40.83 1.36 -69.37
N GLU A 71 41.00 0.03 -69.22
CA GLU A 71 41.99 -0.62 -68.33
C GLU A 71 43.46 -0.23 -68.60
N ASP A 72 43.74 0.56 -69.63
CA ASP A 72 45.07 1.07 -70.00
C ASP A 72 45.37 2.50 -69.47
N GLY A 73 44.50 3.07 -68.64
CA GLY A 73 44.85 4.20 -67.76
C GLY A 73 45.10 5.55 -68.44
N THR A 74 44.70 5.75 -69.70
CA THR A 74 44.88 7.04 -70.39
C THR A 74 43.53 7.77 -70.50
N ARG A 75 43.39 8.93 -69.82
CA ARG A 75 42.16 9.77 -69.83
C ARG A 75 42.13 10.62 -71.10
N ARG A 76 41.04 10.62 -71.87
CA ARG A 76 40.74 11.65 -72.89
C ARG A 76 39.92 12.77 -72.29
#